data_AF-A0A9P9IBI1-F1
#
_entry.id   AF-A0A9P9IBI1-F1
#
_cell.length_a   1.000
_cell.length_b   1.000
_cell.length_c   1.000
_cell.angle_alpha   90.00
_cell.angle_beta   90.00
_cell.angle_gamma   90.00
#
_symmetry.space_group_name_H-M   'P 1'
#
loop_
_entity.id
_entity.type
_entity.pdbx_description
1 polymer ?
#
loop_
_entity_poly.entity_id
_entity_poly.type
_entity_poly.pdbx_seq_one_letter_code
_entity_poly.pdbx_strand_id
1 'polypeptide(L)'
;MEDALVRDRLAAEMDVLCFEMEAAGLMSHFPCLVIRGICDYSDSHKNKEWQGYAAMVAAAYAKDLLCRIAPNRVEAEKKIGDILSGNSKD
;
A
#
# COMPACT_ATOMS: atom_id res chain seq x y z
N MET A 1 -0.74 -14.92 1.87
CA MET A 1 0.08 -16.11 1.61
C MET A 1 0.11 -16.94 2.89
N GLU A 2 0.08 -18.27 2.82
CA GLU A 2 0.22 -19.15 4.01
C GLU A 2 1.40 -20.15 3.86
N ASP A 3 2.25 -19.94 2.85
CA ASP A 3 3.36 -20.84 2.52
C ASP A 3 4.66 -20.03 2.41
N ALA A 4 5.59 -20.29 3.32
CA ALA A 4 6.89 -19.65 3.38
C ALA A 4 7.75 -19.94 2.14
N LEU A 5 7.66 -21.15 1.57
CA LEU A 5 8.44 -21.52 0.37
C LEU A 5 7.95 -20.74 -0.86
N VAL A 6 6.63 -20.57 -0.98
CA VAL A 6 6.04 -19.76 -2.06
C VAL A 6 6.39 -18.29 -1.87
N ARG A 7 6.30 -17.77 -0.63
CA ARG A 7 6.72 -16.41 -0.27
C ARG A 7 8.17 -16.14 -0.67
N ASP A 8 9.09 -17.00 -0.24
CA ASP A 8 10.53 -16.81 -0.45
C ASP A 8 10.91 -16.92 -1.93
N ARG A 9 10.30 -17.86 -2.66
CA ARG A 9 10.47 -17.97 -4.11
C ARG A 9 10.03 -16.68 -4.82
N LEU A 10 8.83 -16.18 -4.52
CA LEU A 10 8.31 -14.97 -5.15
C LEU A 10 9.12 -13.72 -4.76
N ALA A 11 9.58 -13.63 -3.51
CA ALA A 11 10.49 -12.57 -3.09
C ALA A 11 11.79 -12.57 -3.89
N ALA A 12 12.39 -13.74 -4.11
CA ALA A 12 13.63 -13.88 -4.88
C ALA A 12 13.45 -13.63 -6.39
N GLU A 13 12.32 -14.06 -6.97
CA GLU A 13 12.06 -13.95 -8.41
C GLU A 13 11.58 -12.56 -8.84
N MET A 14 10.85 -11.87 -7.95
CA MET A 14 10.10 -10.66 -8.30
C MET A 14 10.48 -9.43 -7.46
N ASP A 15 11.49 -9.53 -6.59
CA ASP A 15 11.91 -8.48 -5.65
C ASP A 15 10.74 -7.96 -4.79
N VAL A 16 9.87 -8.89 -4.36
CA VAL A 16 8.66 -8.56 -3.60
C VAL A 16 9.02 -8.29 -2.14
N LEU A 17 8.67 -7.09 -1.67
CA LEU A 17 8.92 -6.67 -0.29
C LEU A 17 7.82 -7.11 0.69
N CYS A 18 6.58 -7.23 0.23
CA CYS A 18 5.45 -7.66 1.08
C CYS A 18 4.27 -8.17 0.23
N PHE A 19 3.36 -8.91 0.88
CA PHE A 19 2.16 -9.47 0.27
C PHE A 19 0.91 -8.89 0.94
N GLU A 20 -0.17 -8.74 0.17
CA GLU A 20 -1.37 -7.97 0.54
C GLU A 20 -2.54 -8.29 -0.42
N MET A 21 -3.69 -7.61 -0.32
CA MET A 21 -4.82 -7.87 -1.21
C MET A 21 -5.48 -6.63 -1.83
N GLU A 22 -5.19 -5.41 -1.37
CA GLU A 22 -6.01 -4.22 -1.63
C GLU A 22 -5.38 -3.22 -2.62
N ALA A 23 -4.08 -2.96 -2.53
CA ALA A 23 -3.41 -1.90 -3.26
C ALA A 23 -3.24 -2.17 -4.75
N ALA A 24 -3.06 -3.44 -5.15
CA ALA A 24 -3.01 -3.81 -6.56
C ALA A 24 -4.25 -3.33 -7.33
N GLY A 25 -5.41 -3.30 -6.67
CA GLY A 25 -6.66 -2.80 -7.24
C GLY A 25 -6.74 -1.27 -7.35
N LEU A 26 -5.88 -0.51 -6.67
CA LEU A 26 -5.88 0.96 -6.72
C LEU A 26 -4.82 1.50 -7.68
N MET A 27 -3.64 0.87 -7.71
CA MET A 27 -2.49 1.34 -8.48
C MET A 27 -2.71 1.36 -10.00
N SER A 28 -3.65 0.57 -10.51
CA SER A 28 -4.02 0.54 -11.94
C SER A 28 -4.89 1.71 -12.38
N HIS A 29 -5.54 2.42 -11.45
CA HIS A 29 -6.57 3.42 -11.77
C HIS A 29 -6.10 4.86 -11.59
N PHE A 30 -5.15 5.11 -10.68
CA PHE A 30 -4.64 6.46 -10.42
C PHE A 30 -3.24 6.41 -9.79
N PRO A 31 -2.42 7.48 -9.97
CA PRO A 31 -1.14 7.60 -9.27
C PRO A 31 -1.36 7.57 -7.76
N CYS A 32 -0.74 6.61 -7.08
CA CYS A 32 -0.82 6.51 -5.63
C CYS A 32 0.48 6.00 -5.03
N LEU A 33 0.67 6.31 -3.76
CA LEU A 33 1.75 5.80 -2.92
C LEU A 33 1.15 4.86 -1.87
N VAL A 34 1.69 3.65 -1.77
CA VAL A 34 1.24 2.66 -0.80
C VAL A 34 2.11 2.74 0.45
N ILE A 35 1.49 2.87 1.61
CA ILE A 35 2.15 2.83 2.92
C ILE A 35 1.57 1.65 3.70
N ARG A 36 2.44 0.72 4.13
CA ARG A 36 2.03 -0.45 4.91
C ARG A 36 2.85 -0.63 6.17
N GLY A 37 2.18 -1.16 7.19
CA GLY A 37 2.82 -1.80 8.33
C GLY A 37 2.80 -3.31 8.14
N ILE A 38 3.87 -3.97 8.56
CA ILE A 38 3.99 -5.44 8.49
C ILE A 38 3.37 -6.04 9.75
N CYS A 39 2.36 -6.90 9.58
CA CYS A 39 1.63 -7.55 10.68
C CYS A 39 1.86 -9.07 10.76
N ASP A 40 2.38 -9.68 9.71
CA ASP A 40 2.72 -11.11 9.68
C ASP A 40 3.86 -11.38 8.68
N TYR A 41 4.33 -12.63 8.67
CA TYR A 41 5.40 -13.09 7.79
C TYR A 41 4.90 -13.72 6.48
N SER A 42 3.59 -13.67 6.19
CA SER A 42 3.00 -14.34 5.02
C SER A 42 3.34 -15.82 4.89
N ASP A 43 3.39 -16.52 6.02
CA ASP A 43 3.52 -17.96 6.12
C ASP A 43 2.34 -18.56 6.90
N SER A 44 2.44 -19.84 7.27
CA SER A 44 1.38 -20.55 7.98
C SER A 44 1.12 -20.02 9.40
N HIS A 45 2.04 -19.25 9.98
CA HIS A 45 1.96 -18.73 11.34
C HIS A 45 1.30 -17.35 11.36
N LYS A 46 0.00 -17.30 11.02
CA LYS A 46 -0.77 -16.06 11.10
C LYS A 46 -0.85 -15.57 12.55
N ASN A 47 -0.32 -14.37 12.80
CA ASN A 47 -0.49 -13.67 14.06
C ASN A 47 -1.33 -12.40 13.87
N LYS A 48 -2.52 -12.36 14.47
CA LYS A 48 -3.43 -11.22 14.37
C LYS A 48 -3.12 -10.10 15.39
N GLU A 49 -2.34 -10.38 16.42
CA GLU A 49 -2.04 -9.42 17.50
C GLU A 49 -1.31 -8.18 16.98
N TRP A 50 -0.47 -8.34 15.96
CA TRP A 50 0.34 -7.27 15.39
C TRP A 50 -0.44 -6.35 14.44
N GLN A 51 -1.66 -6.71 14.02
CA GLN A 51 -2.43 -5.90 13.06
C GLN A 51 -2.69 -4.48 13.57
N GLY A 52 -3.07 -4.34 14.84
CA GLY A 52 -3.31 -3.03 15.44
C GLY A 52 -2.05 -2.16 15.49
N TYR A 53 -0.92 -2.75 15.88
CA TYR A 53 0.37 -2.05 15.92
C TYR A 53 0.84 -1.66 14.51
N ALA A 54 0.81 -2.59 13.57
CA ALA A 54 1.19 -2.36 12.17
C ALA A 54 0.35 -1.25 11.52
N ALA A 55 -0.97 -1.26 11.73
CA ALA A 55 -1.86 -0.22 11.24
C ALA A 55 -1.54 1.16 11.86
N MET A 56 -1.27 1.20 13.17
CA MET A 56 -0.89 2.43 13.87
C MET A 56 0.43 3.00 13.33
N VAL A 57 1.45 2.17 13.13
CA VAL A 57 2.75 2.58 12.56
C VAL A 57 2.58 3.12 11.13
N ALA A 58 1.82 2.43 10.28
CA ALA A 58 1.54 2.89 8.92
C ALA A 58 0.85 4.25 8.91
N ALA A 59 -0.17 4.44 9.77
CA ALA A 59 -0.89 5.70 9.90
C ALA A 59 -0.01 6.82 10.46
N ALA A 60 0.85 6.53 11.44
CA ALA A 60 1.78 7.49 12.00
C ALA A 60 2.79 7.97 10.95
N TYR A 61 3.36 7.05 10.17
CA TYR A 61 4.25 7.39 9.07
C TYR A 61 3.53 8.19 7.97
N ALA A 62 2.32 7.77 7.58
CA ALA A 62 1.52 8.51 6.61
C ALA A 62 1.26 9.96 7.05
N LYS A 63 0.93 10.17 8.33
CA LYS A 63 0.75 11.50 8.90
C LYS A 63 2.04 12.32 8.83
N ASP A 64 3.17 11.76 9.25
CA ASP A 64 4.46 12.46 9.21
C ASP A 64 4.84 12.86 7.77
N LEU A 65 4.67 11.94 6.82
CA LEU A 65 4.89 12.20 5.39
C LEU A 65 4.01 13.34 4.89
N LEU A 66 2.72 13.33 5.21
CA LEU A 66 1.80 14.41 4.82
C LEU A 66 2.25 15.77 5.41
N CYS A 67 2.78 15.81 6.62
CA CYS A 67 3.35 17.03 7.21
C CYS A 67 4.61 17.54 6.48
N ARG A 68 5.27 16.71 5.66
CA ARG A 68 6.39 17.13 4.80
C ARG A 68 5.93 17.68 3.44
N ILE A 69 4.65 17.53 3.08
CA ILE A 69 4.11 17.97 1.80
C ILE A 69 3.47 19.34 1.99
N ALA A 70 3.92 20.33 1.22
CA ALA A 70 3.36 21.68 1.29
C ALA A 70 1.93 21.68 0.71
N PRO A 71 0.92 22.25 1.40
CA PRO A 71 -0.47 22.23 0.95
C PRO A 71 -0.68 22.81 -0.46
N ASN A 72 0.05 23.87 -0.81
CA ASN A 72 -0.02 24.49 -2.13
C ASN A 72 0.42 23.55 -3.27
N ARG A 73 1.27 22.55 -3.00
CA ARG A 73 1.60 21.52 -3.99
C ARG A 73 0.42 20.58 -4.22
N VAL A 74 -0.33 20.26 -3.17
CA VAL A 74 -1.51 19.37 -3.25
C VAL A 74 -2.65 20.06 -4.01
N GLU A 75 -2.86 21.36 -3.80
CA GLU A 75 -3.89 22.14 -4.49
C GLU A 75 -3.68 22.23 -6.00
N ALA A 76 -2.43 22.12 -6.46
CA ALA A 76 -2.07 22.13 -7.88
C ALA A 76 -2.29 20.77 -8.58
N GLU A 77 -2.46 19.69 -7.82
CA GLU A 77 -2.67 18.34 -8.38
C GLU A 77 -4.12 18.11 -8.80
N LYS A 78 -4.31 17.24 -9.81
CA LYS A 78 -5.65 16.82 -10.24
C LYS A 78 -6.31 16.00 -9.15
N LYS A 79 -7.60 16.24 -8.89
CA LYS A 79 -8.36 15.42 -7.95
C LYS A 79 -8.58 14.03 -8.53
N ILE A 80 -8.62 13.03 -7.66
CA ILE A 80 -8.85 11.64 -8.06
C ILE A 80 -10.18 11.47 -8.82
N GLY A 81 -11.24 12.19 -8.44
CA GLY A 81 -12.52 12.16 -9.15
C GLY A 81 -12.41 12.62 -10.60
N ASP A 82 -11.58 13.63 -10.86
CA ASP A 82 -11.36 14.14 -12.22
C ASP A 82 -10.60 13.10 -13.06
N ILE A 83 -9.59 12.45 -12.49
CA ILE A 83 -8.80 11.38 -13.12
C ILE A 83 -9.70 10.20 -13.50
N LEU A 84 -10.52 9.72 -12.57
CA LEU A 84 -11.39 8.56 -12.79
C LEU A 84 -12.50 8.84 -13.81
N SER A 85 -12.99 10.09 -13.87
CA SER A 85 -14.02 10.51 -14.84
C SER A 85 -13.50 10.67 -16.28
N GLY A 86 -12.19 10.84 -16.46
CA GLY A 86 -11.56 10.96 -17.77
C GLY A 86 -11.32 9.62 -18.48
N ASN A 87 -11.25 8.51 -17.74
CA ASN A 87 -10.96 7.18 -18.25
C ASN A 87 -12.19 6.38 -18.71
N SER A 88 -13.40 6.95 -18.62
CA SER A 88 -14.66 6.30 -19.01
C SER A 88 -15.07 6.55 -20.47
N LYS A 89 -14.12 6.96 -21.32
CA LYS A 89 -14.28 7.08 -22.78
C LYS A 89 -13.20 6.28 -23.50
N ASP A 90 -13.16 4.97 -23.29
CA ASP A 90 -12.53 4.00 -24.19
C ASP A 90 -13.26 2.65 -24.05
#